data_AF-A0A0P7XTR0-F1
#
_entry.id   AF-A0A0P7XTR0-F1
#
_cell.length_a   1.000
_cell.length_b   1.000
_cell.length_c   1.000
_cell.angle_alpha   90.00
_cell.angle_beta   90.00
_cell.angle_gamma   90.00
#
_symmetry.space_group_name_H-M   'P 1'
#
loop_
_entity.id
_entity.type
_entity.pdbx_description
1 polymer ?
#
loop_
_entity_poly.entity_id
_entity_poly.type
_entity_poly.pdbx_seq_one_letter_code
_entity_poly.pdbx_strand_id
1 'polypeptide(L)'
;MSKDTIESAILALVEQRGAGKSICPSEAARAVWPEVWQNRMRQVRNVAVGMARKGEIAILRKGKPVDPDDFKGVYRLSLPATRDAGPDATPEADA
;
A
#
# COMPACT_ATOMS: atom_id res chain seq x y z
N MET A 1 2.46 -7.87 18.53
CA MET A 1 2.57 -6.99 17.33
C MET A 1 1.67 -7.57 16.27
N SER A 2 0.46 -7.02 16.16
CA SER A 2 -0.66 -7.61 15.41
C SER A 2 -0.71 -7.08 13.98
N LYS A 3 -1.49 -7.75 13.12
CA LYS A 3 -1.72 -7.33 11.73
C LYS A 3 -2.22 -5.88 11.65
N ASP A 4 -2.96 -5.44 12.66
CA ASP A 4 -3.51 -4.09 12.80
C ASP A 4 -2.44 -3.00 12.69
N THR A 5 -1.25 -3.20 13.27
CA THR A 5 -0.17 -2.20 13.19
C THR A 5 0.36 -2.04 11.76
N ILE A 6 0.40 -3.13 10.99
CA ILE A 6 0.82 -3.10 9.59
C ILE A 6 -0.28 -2.44 8.75
N GLU A 7 -1.55 -2.78 9.00
CA GLU A 7 -2.69 -2.20 8.30
C GLU A 7 -2.70 -0.68 8.48
N SER A 8 -2.61 -0.19 9.72
CA SER A 8 -2.54 1.24 10.02
C SER A 8 -1.34 1.92 9.38
N ALA A 9 -0.16 1.30 9.40
CA ALA A 9 1.04 1.87 8.78
C ALA A 9 0.90 1.97 7.24
N ILE A 10 0.36 0.94 6.58
CA ILE A 10 0.10 0.97 5.14
C ILE A 10 -0.91 2.08 4.83
N LEU A 11 -2.03 2.12 5.55
CA LEU A 11 -3.10 3.09 5.34
C LEU A 11 -2.60 4.53 5.49
N ALA A 12 -1.92 4.83 6.61
CA ALA A 12 -1.37 6.15 6.88
C ALA A 12 -0.38 6.60 5.79
N LEU A 13 0.46 5.68 5.29
CA LEU A 13 1.43 6.01 4.24
C LEU A 13 0.76 6.22 2.87
N VAL A 14 -0.23 5.42 2.49
CA VAL A 14 -0.95 5.64 1.22
C VAL A 14 -1.81 6.90 1.28
N GLU A 15 -2.41 7.21 2.42
CA GLU A 15 -3.17 8.43 2.66
C GLU A 15 -2.28 9.67 2.63
N GLN A 16 -1.13 9.63 3.32
CA GLN A 16 -0.16 10.72 3.32
C GLN A 16 0.40 11.02 1.92
N ARG A 17 0.52 9.99 1.06
CA ARG A 17 0.96 10.18 -0.33
C ARG A 17 -0.15 10.77 -1.20
N GLY A 18 -1.41 10.43 -0.93
CA GLY A 18 -2.57 10.94 -1.65
C GLY A 18 -2.98 10.10 -2.86
N ALA A 19 -4.10 10.50 -3.47
CA ALA A 19 -4.71 9.81 -4.61
C ALA A 19 -3.77 9.77 -5.82
N GLY A 20 -3.79 8.67 -6.58
CA GLY A 20 -2.91 8.45 -7.72
C GLY A 20 -1.44 8.16 -7.40
N LYS A 21 -0.99 8.36 -6.15
CA LYS A 21 0.36 8.01 -5.71
C LYS A 21 0.41 6.61 -5.10
N SER A 22 1.61 6.05 -5.05
CA SER A 22 1.83 4.71 -4.52
C SER A 22 3.12 4.58 -3.73
N ILE A 23 3.10 3.75 -2.70
CA ILE A 23 4.25 3.43 -1.84
C ILE A 23 4.84 2.07 -2.19
N CYS A 24 6.08 1.86 -1.78
CA CYS A 24 6.71 0.56 -1.78
C CYS A 24 6.30 -0.22 -0.51
N PRO A 25 6.10 -1.54 -0.59
CA PRO A 25 5.79 -2.37 0.59
C PRO A 25 6.92 -2.33 1.65
N SER A 26 8.16 -2.05 1.23
CA SER A 26 9.29 -1.85 2.14
C SER A 26 9.18 -0.58 2.99
N GLU A 27 8.52 0.48 2.52
CA GLU A 27 8.29 1.70 3.31
C GLU A 27 7.37 1.40 4.49
N ALA A 28 6.24 0.72 4.23
CA ALA A 28 5.33 0.25 5.28
C ALA A 28 6.02 -0.72 6.24
N ALA A 29 6.84 -1.64 5.71
CA ALA A 29 7.61 -2.56 6.53
C ALA A 29 8.61 -1.83 7.45
N ARG A 30 9.31 -0.80 6.94
CA ARG A 30 10.27 0.00 7.71
C ARG A 30 9.61 0.89 8.74
N ALA A 31 8.40 1.38 8.48
CA ALA A 31 7.63 2.16 9.46
C ALA A 31 7.30 1.35 10.72
N VAL A 32 7.09 0.03 10.58
CA VAL A 32 6.79 -0.87 11.71
C VAL A 32 8.05 -1.55 12.25
N TRP A 33 8.96 -1.96 11.37
CA TRP A 33 10.15 -2.75 11.70
C TRP A 33 11.41 -2.23 10.98
N PRO A 34 11.96 -1.08 11.38
CA PRO A 34 13.09 -0.46 10.68
C PRO A 34 14.33 -1.36 10.60
N GLU A 35 14.56 -2.23 11.59
CA GLU A 35 15.75 -3.09 11.66
C GLU A 35 15.57 -4.46 10.97
N VAL A 36 14.34 -4.99 10.92
CA VAL A 36 14.08 -6.37 10.46
C VAL A 36 13.06 -6.46 9.32
N TRP A 37 12.77 -5.34 8.64
CA TRP A 37 11.75 -5.23 7.60
C TRP A 37 11.88 -6.30 6.51
N GLN A 38 13.09 -6.65 6.08
CA GLN A 38 13.34 -7.64 5.02
C GLN A 38 12.74 -9.01 5.35
N ASN A 39 12.91 -9.46 6.60
CA ASN A 39 12.37 -10.73 7.09
C ASN A 39 10.86 -10.68 7.31
N ARG A 40 10.27 -9.48 7.41
CA ARG A 40 8.85 -9.23 7.65
C ARG A 40 8.06 -9.00 6.37
N MET A 41 8.71 -8.92 5.20
CA MET A 41 8.05 -8.69 3.90
C MET A 41 6.94 -9.68 3.58
N ARG A 42 7.07 -10.96 3.98
CA ARG A 42 6.00 -11.96 3.81
C ARG A 42 4.75 -11.60 4.61
N GLN A 43 4.91 -11.08 5.83
CA GLN A 43 3.80 -10.65 6.67
C GLN A 43 3.13 -9.40 6.09
N VAL A 44 3.94 -8.42 5.66
CA VAL A 44 3.46 -7.20 5.01
C VAL A 44 2.68 -7.51 3.75
N ARG A 45 3.17 -8.45 2.92
CA ARG A 45 2.47 -8.92 1.73
C ARG A 45 1.10 -9.52 2.08
N ASN A 46 1.04 -10.43 3.04
CA ASN A 46 -0.22 -11.07 3.44
C ASN A 46 -1.25 -10.05 3.93
N VAL A 47 -0.81 -9.05 4.69
CA VAL A 47 -1.68 -7.97 5.15
C VAL A 47 -2.15 -7.09 3.98
N ALA A 48 -1.24 -6.66 3.11
CA ALA A 48 -1.60 -5.86 1.95
C ALA A 48 -2.59 -6.57 1.01
N VAL A 49 -2.42 -7.89 0.79
CA VAL A 49 -3.37 -8.72 0.05
C VAL A 49 -4.74 -8.73 0.73
N GLY A 50 -4.77 -8.91 2.05
CA GLY A 50 -6.01 -8.86 2.83
C GLY A 50 -6.71 -7.51 2.72
N MET A 51 -5.99 -6.40 2.88
CA MET A 51 -6.52 -5.05 2.74
C MET A 51 -7.03 -4.77 1.31
N ALA A 52 -6.31 -5.24 0.29
CA ALA A 52 -6.71 -5.07 -1.10
C ALA A 52 -7.99 -5.85 -1.42
N ARG A 53 -8.14 -7.07 -0.88
CA ARG A 53 -9.38 -7.86 -0.99
C ARG A 53 -10.56 -7.19 -0.29
N LYS A 54 -10.33 -6.50 0.82
CA LYS A 54 -11.35 -5.69 1.52
C LYS A 54 -11.68 -4.38 0.78
N GLY A 55 -10.94 -4.02 -0.26
CA GLY A 55 -11.10 -2.76 -0.99
C GLY A 55 -10.57 -1.53 -0.24
N GLU A 56 -9.73 -1.72 0.79
CA GLU A 56 -9.15 -0.61 1.56
C GLU A 56 -7.98 0.05 0.84
N ILE A 57 -7.23 -0.72 0.04
CA ILE A 57 -6.08 -0.30 -0.77
C ILE A 57 -6.13 -0.98 -2.14
N ALA A 58 -5.32 -0.51 -3.08
CA ALA A 58 -5.06 -1.19 -4.35
C ALA A 58 -3.59 -1.62 -4.47
N ILE A 59 -3.38 -2.78 -5.09
CA ILE A 59 -2.04 -3.28 -5.45
C ILE A 59 -1.80 -2.93 -6.91
N LEU A 60 -0.75 -2.17 -7.16
CA LEU A 60 -0.37 -1.71 -8.50
C LEU A 60 0.88 -2.42 -8.99
N ARG A 61 0.90 -2.72 -10.29
CA ARG A 61 2.09 -3.18 -11.01
C ARG A 61 2.21 -2.43 -12.32
N LYS A 62 3.39 -1.87 -12.59
CA LYS A 62 3.62 -0.99 -13.76
C LYS A 62 2.54 0.11 -13.88
N GLY A 63 2.13 0.67 -12.73
CA GLY A 63 1.10 1.71 -12.65
C GLY A 63 -0.36 1.24 -12.82
N LYS A 64 -0.61 -0.07 -12.98
CA LYS A 64 -1.98 -0.60 -13.17
C LYS A 64 -2.41 -1.43 -11.96
N PRO A 65 -3.68 -1.32 -11.50
CA PRO A 65 -4.23 -2.25 -10.52
C PRO A 65 -4.13 -3.68 -11.02
N VAL A 66 -3.66 -4.57 -10.16
CA VAL A 66 -3.55 -6.00 -10.44
C VAL A 66 -4.26 -6.80 -9.37
N ASP A 67 -4.61 -8.03 -9.73
CA ASP A 67 -5.20 -8.99 -8.80
C ASP A 67 -4.26 -9.20 -7.60
N PRO A 68 -4.72 -8.99 -6.35
CA PRO A 68 -3.93 -9.21 -5.15
C PRO A 68 -3.48 -10.67 -4.97
N ASP A 69 -4.08 -11.64 -5.65
CA ASP A 69 -3.76 -13.06 -5.51
C ASP A 69 -2.77 -13.60 -6.56
N ASP A 70 -2.60 -12.90 -7.69
CA ASP A 70 -1.76 -13.38 -8.81
C ASP A 70 -0.59 -12.44 -9.19
N PHE A 71 -0.25 -11.46 -8.34
CA PHE A 71 0.89 -10.58 -8.63
C PHE A 71 2.24 -11.22 -8.24
N LYS A 72 3.27 -10.99 -9.08
CA LYS A 72 4.65 -11.44 -8.85
C LYS A 72 5.64 -10.30 -9.06
N GLY A 73 6.73 -10.35 -8.29
CA GLY A 73 7.82 -9.39 -8.35
C GLY A 73 7.48 -8.06 -7.65
N VAL A 74 8.06 -6.97 -8.14
CA VAL A 74 7.87 -5.63 -7.57
C VAL A 74 6.43 -5.17 -7.77
N TYR A 75 5.82 -4.73 -6.68
CA TYR A 75 4.47 -4.18 -6.62
C TYR A 75 4.47 -2.91 -5.77
N ARG A 76 3.45 -2.09 -5.95
CA ARG A 76 3.24 -0.84 -5.23
C ARG A 76 1.86 -0.88 -4.57
N LEU A 77 1.69 -0.13 -3.49
CA LEU A 77 0.42 0.00 -2.78
C LEU A 77 -0.10 1.43 -2.96
N SER A 78 -1.37 1.59 -3.29
CA SER A 78 -2.02 2.89 -3.42
C SER A 78 -3.37 2.90 -2.73
N LEU A 79 -3.98 4.08 -2.65
CA LEU A 79 -5.40 4.18 -2.38
C LEU A 79 -6.21 3.42 -3.46
N PRO A 80 -7.37 2.86 -3.11
CA PRO A 80 -8.20 2.15 -4.05
C PRO A 80 -8.88 3.17 -4.98
N ALA A 81 -8.95 2.85 -6.28
CA ALA A 81 -9.49 3.75 -7.29
C ALA A 81 -10.95 4.18 -7.03
N THR A 82 -11.70 3.40 -6.23
CA THR A 82 -13.08 3.71 -5.86
C THR A 82 -13.20 4.65 -4.64
N ARG A 83 -12.10 4.99 -3.93
CA ARG A 83 -12.12 5.97 -2.84
C ARG A 83 -12.18 7.42 -3.35
N ASP A 84 -11.99 7.63 -4.65
CA ASP A 84 -12.14 8.91 -5.35
C ASP A 84 -13.62 9.23 -5.68
N ALA A 85 -14.47 9.21 -4.65
CA ALA A 85 -15.74 9.95 -4.63
C ALA A 85 -15.70 11.04 -3.55
N GLY A 86 -14.53 11.68 -3.38
CA GLY A 86 -14.33 12.88 -2.56
C GLY A 86 -13.60 13.93 -3.39
N PRO A 87 -14.11 15.17 -3.54
CA PRO A 87 -13.56 16.15 -4.46
C PRO A 87 -12.44 16.95 -3.78
N ASP A 88 -11.28 16.34 -3.50
CA ASP A 88 -10.06 17.11 -3.18
C ASP A 88 -8.80 16.24 -3.27
N ALA A 89 -8.12 16.28 -4.41
CA ALA A 89 -6.75 15.77 -4.52
C ALA A 89 -6.03 16.52 -5.64
N THR A 90 -5.40 17.64 -5.26
CA THR A 90 -4.47 18.38 -6.11
C THR A 90 -3.30 17.46 -6.52
N PRO A 91 -2.97 17.35 -7.82
CA PRO A 91 -1.84 16.56 -8.27
C PRO A 91 -0.56 17.39 -8.17
N GLU A 92 0.21 17.23 -7.10
CA GLU A 92 1.60 17.70 -7.08
C GLU A 92 2.54 16.49 -7.17
N ALA A 93 2.99 16.23 -8.40
CA ALA A 93 3.99 15.24 -8.76
C ALA A 93 5.38 15.90 -8.82
N ASP A 94 6.39 15.14 -8.40
CA ASP A 94 7.82 15.29 -8.69
C ASP A 94 8.53 16.60 -8.30
N ALA A 95 9.39 16.49 -7.27
CA ALA A 95 10.70 17.13 -7.22
C ALA A 95 11.69 16.21 -6.49
#